data_AF-A0A7S2J2W4-F1
#
_entry.id   AF-A0A7S2J2W4-F1
#
_cell.length_a   1.000
_cell.length_b   1.000
_cell.length_c   1.000
_cell.angle_alpha   90.00
_cell.angle_beta   90.00
_cell.angle_gamma   90.00
#
_symmetry.space_group_name_H-M   'P 1'
#
loop_
_entity.id
_entity.type
_entity.pdbx_description
1 polymer ?
#
loop_
_entity_poly.entity_id
_entity_poly.type
_entity_poly.pdbx_seq_one_letter_code
_entity_poly.pdbx_strand_id
1 'polypeptide(L)'
;LVALPLLSFSQGLQNAITRKCSSLPVCTTHMTGYLTDAGAGVGVWMKSGGKEPLSVRTKFFLLSIIAFVAGGTAAKMMRDVVGVSAAFVPAFLMAVSALGIAPLSAKKTN
;
A
#
# COMPACT_ATOMS: atom_id res chain seq x y z
N LEU A 1 -3.81 1.72 25.18
CA LEU A 1 -2.86 2.85 25.08
C LEU A 1 -1.61 2.52 24.26
N VAL A 2 -0.95 1.37 24.45
CA VAL A 2 0.31 1.04 23.76
C VAL A 2 0.15 0.69 22.26
N ALA A 3 -0.99 0.17 21.83
CA ALA A 3 -1.18 -0.27 20.45
C ALA A 3 -1.10 0.87 19.40
N LEU A 4 -1.61 2.06 19.73
CA LEU A 4 -1.60 3.23 18.85
C LEU A 4 -0.18 3.68 18.45
N PRO A 5 0.73 3.99 19.39
CA PRO A 5 2.08 4.42 19.04
C PRO A 5 2.87 3.33 18.32
N LEU A 6 2.69 2.05 18.68
CA LEU A 6 3.32 0.93 17.96
C LEU A 6 2.86 0.85 16.51
N LEU A 7 1.57 1.00 16.26
CA LEU A 7 1.01 0.96 14.91
C LEU A 7 1.45 2.16 14.08
N SER A 8 1.49 3.36 14.67
CA SER A 8 2.02 4.57 14.02
C SER A 8 3.50 4.42 13.67
N PHE A 9 4.33 3.89 14.58
CA PHE A 9 5.73 3.61 14.31
C PHE A 9 5.90 2.58 13.19
N SER A 10 5.14 1.48 13.24
CA SER A 10 5.14 0.43 12.21
C SER A 10 4.78 0.98 10.82
N GLN A 11 3.76 1.84 10.71
CA GLN A 11 3.40 2.49 9.45
C GLN A 11 4.49 3.44 8.94
N GLY A 12 5.15 4.20 9.84
CA GLY A 12 6.30 5.02 9.46
C GLY A 12 7.46 4.19 8.90
N LEU A 13 7.77 3.08 9.57
CA LEU A 13 8.82 2.15 9.16
C LEU A 13 8.53 1.50 7.80
N GLN A 14 7.29 1.00 7.60
CA GLN A 14 6.87 0.42 6.32
C GLN A 14 7.05 1.43 5.17
N ASN A 15 6.57 2.65 5.34
CA ASN A 15 6.67 3.70 4.32
C ASN A 15 8.12 4.08 4.00
N ALA A 16 9.01 4.12 5.00
CA ALA A 16 10.43 4.38 4.78
C ALA A 16 11.12 3.26 3.99
N ILE A 17 10.86 2.00 4.33
CA ILE A 17 11.42 0.83 3.63
C ILE A 17 10.95 0.80 2.18
N THR A 18 9.64 0.95 1.95
CA THR A 18 9.08 0.94 0.59
C THR A 18 9.70 2.02 -0.28
N ARG A 19 9.92 3.24 0.23
CA ARG A 19 10.59 4.31 -0.52
C ARG A 19 12.06 4.02 -0.86
N LYS A 20 12.79 3.30 0.01
CA LYS A 20 14.19 2.91 -0.27
C LYS A 20 14.29 1.76 -1.28
N CYS A 21 13.42 0.75 -1.15
CA CYS A 21 13.50 -0.47 -1.94
C CYS A 21 12.78 -0.33 -3.29
N SER A 22 11.74 0.49 -3.40
CA SER A 22 10.97 0.68 -4.63
C SER A 22 11.59 1.75 -5.53
N SER A 23 11.46 1.57 -6.85
CA SER A 23 11.78 2.60 -7.85
C SER A 23 10.68 3.66 -7.99
N LEU A 24 9.50 3.40 -7.41
CA LEU A 24 8.42 4.39 -7.27
C LEU A 24 8.28 4.79 -5.80
N PRO A 25 8.13 6.09 -5.47
CA PRO A 25 7.86 6.54 -4.10
C PRO A 25 6.45 6.09 -3.68
N VAL A 26 6.33 4.87 -3.18
CA VAL A 26 5.06 4.26 -2.77
C VAL A 26 4.84 4.52 -1.28
N CYS A 27 3.69 5.10 -0.92
CA CYS A 27 3.31 5.39 0.46
C CYS A 27 1.85 5.06 0.74
N THR A 28 1.62 4.24 1.76
CA THR A 28 0.30 3.78 2.17
C THR A 28 -0.52 4.84 2.91
N THR A 29 0.14 5.85 3.49
CA THR A 29 -0.52 6.95 4.23
C THR A 29 -0.93 8.13 3.33
N HIS A 30 -0.35 8.26 2.13
CA HIS A 30 -0.64 9.34 1.18
C HIS A 30 -1.70 8.91 0.15
N MET A 31 -2.77 8.28 0.64
CA MET A 31 -3.78 7.63 -0.20
C MET A 31 -4.52 8.58 -1.15
N THR A 32 -4.71 9.83 -0.73
CA THR A 32 -5.32 10.88 -1.54
C THR A 32 -4.49 11.22 -2.78
N GLY A 33 -3.15 11.19 -2.67
CA GLY A 33 -2.27 11.37 -3.83
C GLY A 33 -2.46 10.27 -4.87
N TYR A 34 -2.67 9.03 -4.43
CA TYR A 34 -2.95 7.91 -5.34
C TYR A 34 -4.28 8.06 -6.04
N LEU A 35 -5.29 8.56 -5.33
CA LEU A 35 -6.59 8.86 -5.92
C LEU A 35 -6.48 9.93 -7.02
N THR A 36 -5.75 11.02 -6.76
CA THR A 36 -5.53 12.08 -7.74
C THR A 36 -4.75 11.59 -8.97
N ASP A 37 -3.64 10.87 -8.76
CA ASP A 37 -2.82 10.34 -9.85
C ASP A 37 -3.58 9.29 -10.68
N ALA A 38 -4.36 8.42 -10.01
CA ALA A 38 -5.25 7.48 -10.68
C ALA A 38 -6.31 8.20 -11.51
N GLY A 39 -6.93 9.24 -10.94
CA GLY A 39 -7.92 10.07 -11.63
C GLY A 39 -7.35 10.75 -12.88
N ALA A 40 -6.15 11.32 -12.80
CA ALA A 40 -5.46 11.89 -13.95
C ALA A 40 -5.18 10.84 -15.03
N GLY A 41 -4.68 9.66 -14.65
CA GLY A 41 -4.41 8.57 -15.56
C GLY A 41 -5.66 8.01 -16.25
N VAL A 42 -6.78 7.89 -15.52
CA VAL A 42 -8.08 7.50 -16.08
C VAL A 42 -8.64 8.59 -16.99
N GLY A 43 -8.45 9.87 -16.64
CA GLY A 43 -8.85 11.00 -17.48
C GLY A 43 -8.15 11.01 -18.84
N VAL A 44 -6.85 10.73 -18.87
CA VAL A 44 -6.10 10.58 -20.13
C VAL A 44 -6.62 9.40 -20.94
N TRP A 45 -6.88 8.26 -20.29
CA TRP A 45 -7.43 7.09 -20.97
C TRP A 45 -8.81 7.36 -21.59
N MET A 46 -9.68 8.07 -20.86
CA MET A 46 -11.01 8.47 -21.32
C MET A 46 -10.92 9.43 -22.52
N LYS A 47 -9.98 10.38 -22.48
CA LYS A 47 -9.71 11.30 -23.59
C LYS A 47 -9.26 10.58 -24.85
N SER A 48 -8.49 9.50 -24.72
CA SER A 48 -8.08 8.65 -25.84
C SER A 48 -9.21 7.74 -26.37
N GLY A 49 -10.42 7.81 -25.81
CA GLY A 49 -11.55 6.96 -26.17
C GLY A 49 -11.30 5.48 -25.91
N GLY A 50 -10.45 5.15 -24.93
CA GLY A 50 -10.07 3.78 -24.60
C GLY A 50 -9.19 3.07 -25.62
N LYS A 51 -8.69 3.77 -26.65
CA LYS A 51 -7.80 3.20 -27.68
C LYS A 51 -6.42 2.84 -27.16
N GLU A 52 -5.94 3.61 -26.18
CA GLU A 52 -4.68 3.37 -25.49
C GLU A 52 -4.92 2.55 -24.22
N PRO A 53 -4.06 1.59 -23.86
CA PRO A 53 -4.19 0.86 -22.62
C PRO A 53 -3.92 1.77 -21.41
N LEU A 54 -4.59 1.50 -20.27
CA LEU A 54 -4.28 2.17 -19.01
C LEU A 54 -2.79 1.95 -18.66
N SER A 55 -2.11 3.01 -18.24
CA SER A 55 -0.70 2.89 -17.83
C SER A 55 -0.58 1.92 -16.64
N VAL A 56 0.55 1.22 -16.55
CA VAL A 56 0.85 0.31 -15.43
C VAL A 56 0.79 1.06 -14.09
N ARG A 57 1.26 2.31 -14.07
CA ARG A 57 1.20 3.19 -12.90
C ARG A 57 -0.24 3.49 -12.47
N THR A 58 -1.11 3.82 -13.41
CA THR A 58 -2.54 4.07 -13.14
C THR A 58 -3.22 2.83 -12.57
N LYS A 59 -2.95 1.65 -13.17
CA LYS A 59 -3.48 0.37 -12.67
C LYS A 59 -3.00 0.08 -11.24
N PHE A 60 -1.73 0.32 -10.97
CA PHE A 60 -1.15 0.14 -9.64
C PHE A 60 -1.83 1.04 -8.59
N PHE A 61 -2.06 2.32 -8.89
CA PHE A 61 -2.77 3.21 -7.97
C PHE A 61 -4.23 2.79 -7.76
N LEU A 62 -4.94 2.42 -8.81
CA LEU A 62 -6.31 1.89 -8.70
C LEU A 62 -6.38 0.63 -7.83
N LEU A 63 -5.47 -0.33 -8.05
CA LEU A 63 -5.40 -1.54 -7.24
C LEU A 63 -5.07 -1.22 -5.77
N SER A 64 -4.17 -0.27 -5.54
CA SER A 64 -3.83 0.20 -4.19
C SER A 64 -5.06 0.81 -3.50
N ILE A 65 -5.89 1.56 -4.23
CA ILE A 65 -7.15 2.13 -3.72
C ILE A 65 -8.13 1.04 -3.28
N ILE A 66 -8.34 0.05 -4.13
CA ILE A 66 -9.22 -1.07 -3.82
C ILE A 66 -8.70 -1.84 -2.61
N ALA A 67 -7.39 -2.14 -2.57
CA ALA A 67 -6.77 -2.85 -1.46
C ALA A 67 -6.88 -2.08 -0.13
N PHE A 68 -6.70 -0.76 -0.14
CA PHE A 68 -6.84 0.08 1.05
C PHE A 68 -8.27 0.04 1.60
N VAL A 69 -9.28 0.23 0.74
CA VAL A 69 -10.69 0.21 1.14
C VAL A 69 -11.11 -1.18 1.63
N ALA A 70 -10.71 -2.24 0.92
CA ALA A 70 -10.98 -3.62 1.31
C ALA A 70 -10.33 -3.95 2.66
N GLY A 71 -9.05 -3.60 2.84
CA GLY A 71 -8.32 -3.82 4.09
C GLY A 71 -8.91 -3.04 5.26
N GLY A 72 -9.31 -1.77 5.06
CA GLY A 72 -9.97 -0.97 6.09
C GLY A 72 -11.34 -1.52 6.49
N THR A 73 -12.12 -1.99 5.50
CA THR A 73 -13.42 -2.62 5.75
C THR A 73 -13.26 -3.94 6.50
N ALA A 74 -12.34 -4.79 6.07
CA ALA A 74 -12.01 -6.04 6.76
C ALA A 74 -11.53 -5.79 8.20
N ALA A 75 -10.69 -4.77 8.41
CA ALA A 75 -10.22 -4.41 9.74
C ALA A 75 -11.35 -3.93 10.66
N LYS A 76 -12.36 -3.22 10.13
CA LYS A 76 -13.56 -2.88 10.90
C LYS A 76 -14.33 -4.14 11.30
N MET A 77 -14.63 -5.02 10.34
CA MET A 77 -15.40 -6.24 10.60
C MET A 77 -14.70 -7.17 11.60
N MET A 78 -13.38 -7.30 11.50
CA MET A 78 -12.59 -8.12 12.44
C MET A 78 -12.49 -7.50 13.85
N ARG A 79 -12.57 -6.17 13.96
CA ARG A 79 -12.47 -5.50 15.27
C ARG A 79 -13.64 -5.88 16.18
N ASP A 80 -14.84 -6.06 15.61
CA ASP A 80 -16.04 -6.41 16.36
C ASP A 80 -15.98 -7.83 16.94
N VAL A 81 -15.16 -8.73 16.37
CA VAL A 81 -15.02 -10.13 16.80
C VAL A 81 -13.78 -10.34 17.66
N VAL A 82 -12.63 -9.78 17.26
CA VAL A 82 -11.30 -10.14 17.81
C VAL A 82 -10.59 -8.95 18.47
N GLY A 83 -11.19 -7.76 18.46
CA GLY A 83 -10.62 -6.55 19.07
C GLY A 83 -9.27 -6.13 18.47
N VAL A 84 -8.35 -5.68 19.33
CA VAL A 84 -7.01 -5.21 18.93
C VAL A 84 -6.13 -6.32 18.35
N SER A 85 -6.39 -7.58 18.71
CA SER A 85 -5.62 -8.74 18.23
C SER A 85 -5.73 -8.94 16.71
N ALA A 86 -6.74 -8.36 16.05
CA ALA A 86 -6.83 -8.35 14.59
C ALA A 86 -5.60 -7.70 13.92
N ALA A 87 -4.86 -6.85 14.63
CA ALA A 87 -3.62 -6.22 14.14
C ALA A 87 -2.46 -7.22 13.93
N PHE A 88 -2.53 -8.43 14.49
CA PHE A 88 -1.53 -9.47 14.22
C PHE A 88 -1.55 -9.95 12.77
N VAL A 89 -2.71 -9.91 12.10
CA VAL A 89 -2.84 -10.31 10.69
C VAL A 89 -1.98 -9.43 9.77
N PRO A 90 -2.14 -8.10 9.72
CA PRO A 90 -1.29 -7.25 8.89
C PRO A 90 0.18 -7.26 9.35
N ALA A 91 0.46 -7.44 10.64
CA ALA A 91 1.83 -7.57 11.14
C ALA A 91 2.51 -8.84 10.58
N PHE A 92 1.81 -9.96 10.56
CA PHE A 92 2.30 -11.21 9.98
C PHE A 92 2.52 -11.09 8.47
N LEU A 93 1.56 -10.50 7.74
CA LEU A 93 1.70 -10.26 6.29
C LEU A 93 2.91 -9.37 5.98
N MET A 94 3.17 -8.34 6.79
CA MET A 94 4.37 -7.53 6.66
C MET A 94 5.65 -8.33 6.90
N ALA A 95 5.69 -9.16 7.96
CA ALA A 95 6.84 -10.00 8.26
C ALA A 95 7.15 -10.96 7.10
N VAL A 96 6.12 -11.57 6.51
CA VAL A 96 6.26 -12.43 5.33
C VAL A 96 6.76 -11.63 4.12
N SER A 97 6.22 -10.43 3.88
CA SER A 97 6.66 -9.59 2.76
C SER A 97 8.13 -9.16 2.88
N ALA A 98 8.63 -8.96 4.12
CA ALA A 98 10.01 -8.60 4.37
C ALA A 98 11.00 -9.70 3.97
N LEU A 99 10.61 -10.98 4.09
CA LEU A 99 11.42 -12.11 3.64
C LEU A 99 11.68 -12.05 2.12
N GLY A 100 10.70 -11.58 1.34
CA GLY A 100 10.85 -11.42 -0.11
C GLY A 100 11.69 -10.20 -0.52
N ILE A 101 11.74 -9.15 0.31
CA ILE A 101 12.49 -7.91 0.04
C ILE A 101 13.98 -8.07 0.42
N ALA A 102 14.29 -8.85 1.46
CA ALA A 102 15.65 -9.11 1.92
C ALA A 102 16.64 -9.52 0.81
N PRO A 103 16.32 -10.46 -0.11
CA PRO A 103 17.23 -10.83 -1.20
C PRO A 103 17.38 -9.73 -2.27
N LEU A 104 16.37 -8.87 -2.47
CA LEU A 104 16.39 -7.80 -3.48
C LEU A 104 17.21 -6.59 -3.03
N SER A 105 17.18 -6.27 -1.73
CA SER A 105 17.98 -5.18 -1.17
C SER A 105 19.48 -5.49 -1.16
N ALA A 106 19.87 -6.77 -1.07
CA ALA A 106 21.27 -7.20 -1.11
C ALA A 106 21.93 -6.98 -2.48
N LYS A 107 21.12 -6.95 -3.56
CA LYS A 107 21.62 -6.84 -4.93
C LYS A 107 21.82 -5.39 -5.42
N LYS A 108 21.25 -4.40 -4.72
CA LYS A 108 21.31 -2.97 -5.09
C LYS A 108 22.57 -2.25 -4.58
N THR A 109 23.43 -2.95 -3.84
CA THR A 109 24.65 -2.40 -3.20
C THR A 109 25.95 -2.86 -3.89
N ASN A 110 25.87 -3.53 -5.04
CA ASN A 110 26.97 -3.70 -6.00
C ASN A 110 26.68 -2.87 -7.25
#